data_AF-A0AA95MZ86-F1
#
_entry.id   AF-A0AA95MZ86-F1
#
_cell.length_a   1.000
_cell.length_b   1.000
_cell.length_c   1.000
_cell.angle_alpha   90.00
_cell.angle_beta   90.00
_cell.angle_gamma   90.00
#
_symmetry.space_group_name_H-M   'P 1'
#
loop_
_entity.id
_entity.type
_entity.pdbx_description
1 polymer ?
#
loop_
_entity_poly.entity_id
_entity_poly.type
_entity_poly.pdbx_seq_one_letter_code
_entity_poly.pdbx_strand_id
1 'polypeptide(L)' 'MGNEDHHYRIQLERCLVILTSKEINTLLQKDTEIFAMALKRGKYLLRGQKQKGREQAKFEKVLK' A
#
# COMPACT_ATOMS: atom_id res chain seq x y z
N MET A 1 -15.82 20.68 -3.64
CA MET A 1 -14.94 19.63 -3.08
C MET A 1 -13.96 19.27 -4.17
N GLY A 2 -12.72 19.76 -4.09
CA GLY A 2 -11.69 19.43 -5.08
C GLY A 2 -11.31 17.95 -4.91
N ASN A 3 -11.47 17.15 -5.95
CA ASN A 3 -10.80 15.85 -6.01
C ASN A 3 -9.31 16.13 -6.13
N GLU A 4 -8.57 15.99 -5.03
CA GLU A 4 -7.13 15.86 -5.14
C GLU A 4 -6.86 14.51 -5.81
N ASP A 5 -6.51 14.54 -7.10
CA ASP A 5 -6.17 13.33 -7.83
C ASP A 5 -4.89 12.74 -7.21
N HIS A 6 -5.04 11.65 -6.44
CA HIS A 6 -3.90 10.94 -5.90
C HIS A 6 -3.15 10.23 -7.04
N HIS A 7 -1.84 10.42 -7.06
CA HIS A 7 -0.93 9.82 -8.02
C HIS A 7 -0.09 8.72 -7.36
N TYR A 8 0.03 7.58 -8.04
CA TYR A 8 0.81 6.43 -7.63
C TYR A 8 2.10 6.42 -8.44
N ARG A 9 3.25 6.46 -7.75
CA ARG A 9 4.58 6.38 -8.35
C ARG A 9 5.09 4.95 -8.23
N ILE A 10 5.35 4.31 -9.36
CA ILE A 10 5.80 2.92 -9.44
C ILE A 10 7.17 2.91 -10.11
N GLN A 11 8.22 2.67 -9.34
CA GLN A 11 9.56 2.48 -9.87
C GLN A 11 9.69 1.06 -10.42
N LEU A 12 9.88 0.94 -11.73
CA LEU A 12 10.22 -0.30 -12.41
C LEU A 12 11.73 -0.36 -12.66
N GLU A 13 12.24 -1.51 -13.08
CA GLU A 13 13.68 -1.72 -13.31
C GLU A 13 14.30 -0.72 -14.30
N ARG A 14 13.52 -0.25 -15.29
CA ARG A 14 14.01 0.61 -16.38
C ARG A 14 13.43 2.01 -16.40
N CYS A 15 12.34 2.26 -15.69
CA CYS A 15 11.61 3.53 -15.77
C CYS A 15 10.77 3.81 -14.54
N LEU A 16 10.36 5.06 -14.39
CA LEU A 16 9.37 5.50 -13.42
C LEU A 16 8.01 5.61 -14.13
N VAL A 17 7.01 4.90 -13.62
CA VAL A 17 5.63 5.01 -14.09
C VAL A 17 4.83 5.80 -13.05
N ILE A 18 4.04 6.77 -13.51
CA ILE A 18 3.13 7.54 -12.67
C ILE A 18 1.72 7.33 -13.20
N LEU A 19 0.81 6.91 -12.31
CA LEU A 19 -0.59 6.67 -12.64
C LEU A 19 -1.49 7.45 -11.70
N THR A 20 -2.58 7.98 -12.22
CA THR A 20 -3.67 8.55 -11.40
C THR A 20 -4.48 7.45 -10.72
N SER A 21 -5.26 7.85 -9.72
CA SER A 21 -6.22 6.96 -9.06
C SER A 21 -7.24 6.34 -10.01
N LYS A 22 -7.66 7.10 -11.03
CA LYS A 22 -8.60 6.57 -12.03
C LYS A 22 -7.94 5.49 -12.90
N GLU A 23 -6.71 5.73 -13.34
CA GLU A 23 -5.97 4.80 -14.20
C GLU A 23 -5.61 3.51 -13.47
N ILE A 24 -5.13 3.60 -12.22
CA ILE A 24 -4.80 2.40 -11.45
C ILE A 24 -6.05 1.54 -11.20
N ASN A 25 -7.18 2.17 -10.84
CA ASN A 25 -8.44 1.45 -10.65
C ASN A 25 -8.92 0.78 -11.93
N THR A 26 -8.81 1.47 -13.07
CA THR A 26 -9.15 0.91 -14.38
C THR A 26 -8.26 -0.29 -14.73
N LEU A 27 -6.96 -0.23 -14.45
CA LEU A 27 -6.04 -1.35 -14.70
C LEU A 27 -6.36 -2.55 -13.81
N LEU A 28 -6.61 -2.32 -12.52
CA LEU A 28 -6.92 -3.38 -11.56
C LEU A 28 -8.26 -4.08 -11.84
N GLN A 29 -9.21 -3.38 -12.47
CA GLN A 29 -10.47 -4.00 -12.90
C GLN A 29 -10.31 -4.98 -14.08
N LYS A 30 -9.26 -4.82 -14.89
CA LYS A 30 -9.00 -5.71 -16.03
C LYS A 30 -8.46 -7.09 -15.62
N ASP A 31 -7.83 -7.18 -14.45
CA ASP A 31 -7.29 -8.42 -13.92
C ASP A 31 -7.63 -8.57 -12.43
N THR A 32 -8.72 -9.28 -12.19
CA THR A 32 -9.26 -9.48 -10.84
C THR A 32 -8.37 -10.39 -9.98
N GLU A 33 -7.57 -11.28 -10.58
CA GLU A 33 -6.66 -12.16 -9.86
C GLU A 33 -5.48 -11.37 -9.30
N ILE A 34 -4.87 -10.52 -10.13
CA ILE A 34 -3.82 -9.58 -9.71
C ILE A 34 -4.33 -8.69 -8.58
N PHE A 35 -5.56 -8.16 -8.71
CA PHE A 35 -6.14 -7.31 -7.68
C PHE A 35 -6.32 -8.06 -6.35
N ALA A 36 -6.88 -9.26 -6.38
CA ALA A 36 -7.05 -10.09 -5.18
C ALA A 36 -5.72 -10.42 -4.51
N MET A 37 -4.67 -10.73 -5.29
CA MET A 37 -3.32 -10.97 -4.78
C MET A 37 -2.71 -9.71 -4.15
N ALA A 38 -2.82 -8.56 -4.81
CA ALA A 38 -2.34 -7.28 -4.28
C ALA A 38 -3.01 -6.93 -2.95
N LEU A 39 -4.33 -7.13 -2.83
CA LEU A 39 -5.06 -6.94 -1.58
C LEU A 39 -4.57 -7.84 -0.44
N LYS A 40 -4.31 -9.13 -0.72
CA LYS A 40 -3.76 -10.06 0.27
C LYS A 40 -2.39 -9.59 0.77
N ARG A 41 -1.50 -9.17 -0.13
CA ARG A 41 -0.16 -8.65 0.20
C ARG A 41 -0.25 -7.39 1.07
N GLY A 42 -1.13 -6.45 0.70
CA GLY A 42 -1.35 -5.21 1.48
C GLY A 42 -1.81 -5.49 2.91
N LYS A 43 -2.77 -6.42 3.09
CA LYS A 43 -3.23 -6.82 4.44
C LYS A 43 -2.10 -7.41 5.28
N TYR A 44 -1.26 -8.26 4.70
CA TYR A 44 -0.12 -8.85 5.40
C TYR A 44 0.87 -7.76 5.85
N LEU A 45 1.22 -6.84 4.95
CA LEU A 45 2.11 -5.71 5.26
C LEU A 45 1.58 -4.86 6.42
N LEU A 46 0.31 -4.45 6.36
CA LEU A 46 -0.32 -3.63 7.40
C LEU A 46 -0.38 -4.35 8.75
N ARG A 47 -0.65 -5.66 8.75
CA ARG A 47 -0.62 -6.48 9.98
C ARG A 47 0.78 -6.54 10.57
N GLY A 48 1.80 -6.73 9.73
CA GLY A 48 3.20 -6.72 10.14
C GLY A 48 3.61 -5.37 10.75
N GLN A 49 3.25 -4.26 10.11
CA GLN A 49 3.50 -2.91 10.62
C GLN A 49 2.83 -2.68 11.98
N LYS A 50 1.55 -3.07 12.12
CA LYS A 50 0.81 -2.95 13.38
C LYS A 50 1.42 -3.82 14.49
N GLN A 51 1.91 -5.01 14.15
CA GLN A 51 2.60 -5.86 15.11
C GLN A 51 3.90 -5.22 15.60
N LYS A 52 4.77 -4.77 14.69
CA LYS A 52 6.01 -4.07 15.04
C LYS A 52 5.75 -2.85 15.92
N GLY A 53 4.72 -2.06 15.61
CA GLY A 53 4.32 -0.93 16.44
C GLY A 53 3.92 -1.32 17.86
N ARG A 54 3.24 -2.47 18.05
CA ARG A 54 2.89 -2.98 19.38
C ARG A 54 4.11 -3.48 20.16
N GLU A 55 5.07 -4.08 19.47
CA GLU A 55 6.33 -4.54 20.07
C GLU A 55 7.15 -3.34 20.55
N GLN A 56 7.32 -2.32 19.70
CA GLN A 56 7.99 -1.07 20.06
C GLN A 56 7.35 -0.40 21.28
N ALA A 57 6.02 -0.28 21.29
CA ALA A 57 5.28 0.32 22.41
C ALA A 57 5.38 -0.50 23.72
N LYS A 58 5.60 -1.82 23.64
CA LYS A 58 5.88 -2.63 24.84
C LYS A 58 7.27 -2.35 25.40
N PHE A 59 8.29 -2.27 24.55
CA PHE A 59 9.66 -1.95 24.98
C PHE A 59 9.75 -0.56 25.62
N GLU A 60 9.11 0.45 25.04
CA GLU A 60 9.10 1.82 25.59
C GLU A 60 8.36 1.93 26.94
N LYS A 61 7.37 1.07 27.19
CA LYS A 61 6.68 1.00 28.49
C LYS A 61 7.47 0.28 29.58
N VAL A 62 8.42 -0.57 29.23
CA VAL A 62 9.28 -1.31 30.18
C VAL A 62 10.49 -0.48 30.62
N LEU A 63 10.90 0.49 29.81
CA LEU A 63 12.03 1.40 30.08
C LEU A 63 11.64 2.68 30.82
N LYS A 64 10.35 2.88 31.12
CA LYS A 64 9.82 3.95 31.97
C LYS A 64 9.46 3.40 33.34
#